data_AF-A0A3C0R8Y4-F1
#
_entry.id   AF-A0A3C0R8Y4-F1
#
_cell.length_a   1.000
_cell.length_b   1.000
_cell.length_c   1.000
_cell.angle_alpha   90.00
_cell.angle_beta   90.00
_cell.angle_gamma   90.00
#
_symmetry.space_group_name_H-M   'P 1'
#
loop_
_entity.id
_entity.type
_entity.pdbx_description
1 polymer ?
#
loop_
_entity_poly.entity_id
_entity_poly.type
_entity_poly.pdbx_seq_one_letter_code
_entity_poly.pdbx_strand_id
1 'polypeptide(L)'
;TIEDLRKQDFTESIGIIESSHFKAGIESPSELFPFYTDIAFEAVADSFLDVRPEQWQWNEESRFIPLIVPNLFLDIYNFQFALSQGLPQLSTAAIQQIPLVIKVQSPTGDLRYTGRIVGFSDRIASVLVPQSFMQWANQQFGSSDNTQVSRVVLRTKDPGNPALSNYLKAHGLKTDADKTRFSKYRRIVDIVAGTAGAIGLILMLFALLVFSLFIRITIATAKADIELLLTLGLSPKALSQFLMRKFFPVQLILMGLVLILLSVCQYLISQWLATQQVILPAYPAVLTFACAAAVLLVIFLNNRQSIRNYVHKHVQQ
;
A
#
# COMPACT_ATOMS: atom_id res chain seq x y z
N THR A 1 19.83 -15.47 1.76
CA THR A 1 19.61 -16.50 0.69
C THR A 1 18.12 -16.58 0.36
N ILE A 2 17.70 -17.22 -0.75
CA ILE A 2 16.27 -17.29 -1.15
C ILE A 2 15.37 -17.83 -0.01
N GLU A 3 15.89 -18.72 0.83
CA GLU A 3 15.18 -19.20 2.02
C GLU A 3 14.91 -18.11 3.07
N ASP A 4 15.82 -17.16 3.26
CA ASP A 4 15.63 -16.06 4.21
C ASP A 4 14.55 -15.10 3.74
N LEU A 5 14.47 -14.87 2.42
CA LEU A 5 13.36 -14.15 1.79
C LEU A 5 12.03 -14.86 2.03
N ARG A 6 12.00 -16.20 1.96
CA ARG A 6 10.79 -17.01 2.19
C ARG A 6 10.26 -16.91 3.62
N LYS A 7 11.14 -16.66 4.60
CA LYS A 7 10.79 -16.53 6.03
C LYS A 7 10.21 -15.17 6.42
N GLN A 8 10.30 -14.16 5.55
CA GLN A 8 9.83 -12.81 5.88
C GLN A 8 8.31 -12.72 5.86
N ASP A 9 7.72 -11.98 6.80
CA ASP A 9 6.26 -11.80 6.92
C ASP A 9 5.61 -11.16 5.69
N PHE A 10 6.39 -10.41 4.91
CA PHE A 10 5.93 -9.78 3.67
C PHE A 10 5.89 -10.75 2.48
N THR A 11 6.42 -11.98 2.62
CA THR A 11 6.51 -12.97 1.54
C THR A 11 5.34 -13.95 1.60
N GLU A 12 4.56 -14.04 0.52
CA GLU A 12 3.56 -15.11 0.36
C GLU A 12 4.16 -16.33 -0.35
N SER A 13 4.85 -16.10 -1.46
CA SER A 13 5.50 -17.15 -2.23
C SER A 13 6.64 -16.59 -3.06
N ILE A 14 7.62 -17.45 -3.35
CA ILE A 14 8.78 -17.12 -4.17
C ILE A 14 8.87 -18.14 -5.29
N GLY A 15 8.95 -17.64 -6.52
CA GLY A 15 9.26 -18.40 -7.71
C GLY A 15 10.67 -18.09 -8.19
N ILE A 16 11.35 -19.10 -8.71
CA ILE A 16 12.62 -18.92 -9.42
C ILE A 16 12.29 -18.57 -10.87
N ILE A 17 12.97 -17.58 -11.42
CA ILE A 17 12.89 -17.28 -12.84
C ILE A 17 14.06 -18.01 -13.51
N GLU A 18 13.74 -19.03 -14.31
CA GLU A 18 14.72 -19.74 -15.12
C GLU A 18 14.99 -18.91 -16.38
N SER A 19 16.25 -18.66 -16.70
CA SER A 19 16.66 -17.91 -17.89
C SER A 19 17.14 -18.85 -18.99
N SER A 20 17.04 -18.43 -20.25
CA SER A 20 17.62 -19.15 -21.38
C SER A 20 19.15 -19.10 -21.33
N HIS A 21 19.81 -20.25 -21.45
CA HIS A 21 21.27 -20.39 -21.52
C HIS A 21 21.78 -20.55 -22.96
N PHE A 22 20.88 -20.32 -23.92
CA PHE A 22 21.13 -20.35 -25.35
C PHE A 22 20.85 -18.97 -25.93
N LYS A 23 21.45 -18.67 -27.09
CA LYS A 23 21.18 -17.43 -27.82
C LYS A 23 19.94 -17.61 -28.68
N ALA A 24 19.00 -16.67 -28.56
CA ALA A 24 17.80 -16.68 -29.37
C ALA A 24 17.45 -15.27 -29.87
N GLY A 25 16.70 -15.24 -30.96
CA GLY A 25 16.09 -14.04 -31.50
C GLY A 25 14.64 -14.31 -31.89
N ILE A 26 13.82 -13.27 -31.85
CA ILE A 26 12.45 -13.29 -32.38
C ILE A 26 12.43 -12.39 -33.60
N GLU A 27 11.86 -12.90 -34.68
CA GLU A 27 11.57 -12.13 -35.87
C GLU A 27 10.11 -12.27 -36.29
N SER A 28 9.59 -11.25 -36.94
CA SER A 28 8.32 -11.34 -37.65
C SER A 28 8.58 -11.61 -39.13
N PRO A 29 7.95 -12.65 -39.71
CA PRO A 29 8.00 -12.92 -41.15
C PRO A 29 7.06 -11.99 -41.96
N SER A 30 6.26 -11.14 -41.31
CA SER A 30 5.29 -10.26 -41.97
C SER A 30 5.96 -8.99 -42.51
N GLU A 31 5.79 -8.71 -43.81
CA GLU A 31 6.26 -7.46 -44.44
C GLU A 31 5.56 -6.22 -43.90
N LEU A 32 4.35 -6.35 -43.35
CA LEU A 32 3.62 -5.26 -42.70
C LEU A 32 4.14 -4.95 -41.30
N PHE A 33 4.83 -5.90 -40.67
CA PHE A 33 5.35 -5.78 -39.31
C PHE A 33 6.77 -6.39 -39.24
N PRO A 34 7.76 -5.87 -39.98
CA PRO A 34 9.09 -6.43 -39.97
C PRO A 34 9.78 -6.03 -38.67
N PHE A 35 10.17 -7.01 -37.86
CA PHE A 35 11.03 -6.77 -36.71
C PHE A 35 11.97 -7.95 -36.49
N TYR A 36 13.11 -7.65 -35.89
CA TYR A 36 14.06 -8.62 -35.38
C TYR A 36 14.59 -8.12 -34.04
N THR A 37 14.70 -8.99 -33.06
CA THR A 37 15.35 -8.67 -31.79
C THR A 37 16.01 -9.91 -31.20
N ASP A 38 17.24 -9.76 -30.72
CA ASP A 38 17.86 -10.76 -29.86
C ASP A 38 17.19 -10.72 -28.49
N ILE A 39 16.81 -11.89 -27.97
CA ILE A 39 16.08 -11.98 -26.72
C ILE A 39 16.59 -13.12 -25.84
N ALA A 40 16.52 -12.89 -24.52
CA ALA A 40 16.61 -13.95 -23.55
C ALA A 40 15.20 -14.35 -23.13
N PHE A 41 14.86 -15.62 -23.30
CA PHE A 41 13.61 -16.16 -22.81
C PHE A 41 13.70 -16.42 -21.31
N GLU A 42 12.58 -16.30 -20.63
CA GLU A 42 12.46 -16.67 -19.22
C GLU A 42 11.31 -17.64 -19.01
N ALA A 43 11.40 -18.48 -17.99
CA ALA A 43 10.33 -19.37 -17.56
C ALA A 43 10.07 -19.19 -16.07
N VAL A 44 8.79 -19.24 -15.71
CA VAL A 44 8.32 -19.18 -14.32
C VAL A 44 7.28 -20.27 -14.11
N ALA A 45 7.14 -20.74 -12.89
CA ALA A 45 6.08 -21.69 -12.56
C ALA A 45 4.70 -21.07 -12.83
N ASP A 46 3.79 -21.88 -13.37
CA ASP A 46 2.45 -21.46 -13.81
C ASP A 46 1.64 -20.73 -12.73
N SER A 47 1.92 -20.97 -11.44
CA SER A 47 1.29 -20.28 -10.31
C SER A 47 1.60 -18.77 -10.23
N PHE A 48 2.66 -18.32 -10.89
CA PHE A 48 3.10 -16.92 -10.93
C PHE A 48 2.63 -16.18 -12.18
N LEU A 49 2.06 -16.88 -13.17
CA LEU A 49 1.45 -16.26 -14.34
C LEU A 49 0.16 -15.53 -13.94
N ASP A 50 -0.01 -14.32 -14.46
CA ASP A 50 -1.24 -13.54 -14.34
C ASP A 50 -2.33 -14.01 -15.32
N VAL A 51 -1.92 -14.51 -16.48
CA VAL A 51 -2.80 -15.05 -17.51
C VAL A 51 -2.57 -16.56 -17.62
N ARG A 52 -3.66 -17.32 -17.76
CA ARG A 52 -3.63 -18.76 -18.03
C ARG A 52 -4.21 -19.05 -19.42
N PRO A 53 -3.42 -18.90 -20.49
CA PRO A 53 -3.90 -19.21 -21.82
C PRO A 53 -4.12 -20.71 -21.97
N GLU A 54 -5.19 -21.11 -22.66
CA GLU A 54 -5.49 -22.52 -22.94
C GLU A 54 -4.34 -23.22 -23.70
N GLN A 55 -3.60 -22.47 -24.50
CA GLN A 55 -2.51 -22.95 -25.37
C GLN A 55 -1.11 -22.76 -24.74
N TRP A 56 -0.98 -22.75 -23.42
CA TRP A 56 0.31 -22.54 -22.72
C TRP A 56 1.21 -23.78 -22.62
N GLN A 57 0.77 -24.94 -23.11
CA GLN A 57 1.56 -26.17 -23.01
C GLN A 57 2.44 -26.36 -24.25
N TRP A 58 3.65 -26.89 -24.04
CA TRP A 58 4.59 -27.20 -25.12
C TRP A 58 5.27 -28.56 -24.91
N ASN A 59 5.43 -29.28 -26.02
CA ASN A 59 6.24 -30.50 -26.16
C ASN A 59 6.95 -30.49 -27.53
N GLU A 60 7.84 -31.45 -27.79
CA GLU A 60 8.61 -31.51 -29.04
C GLU A 60 7.76 -31.68 -30.31
N GLU A 61 6.55 -32.24 -30.18
CA GLU A 61 5.58 -32.40 -31.28
C GLU A 61 4.72 -31.15 -31.52
N SER A 62 4.87 -30.12 -30.67
CA SER A 62 4.06 -28.91 -30.72
C SER A 62 4.38 -28.09 -31.97
N ARG A 63 3.34 -27.66 -32.67
CA ARG A 63 3.46 -26.88 -33.92
C ARG A 63 4.04 -25.48 -33.72
N PHE A 64 3.98 -24.94 -32.50
CA PHE A 64 4.51 -23.63 -32.17
C PHE A 64 4.90 -23.55 -30.69
N ILE A 65 5.78 -22.61 -30.37
CA ILE A 65 6.16 -22.26 -29.00
C ILE A 65 5.24 -21.12 -28.51
N PRO A 66 4.45 -21.33 -27.45
CA PRO A 66 3.60 -20.27 -26.92
C PRO A 66 4.45 -19.25 -26.15
N LEU A 67 4.14 -17.97 -26.35
CA LEU A 67 4.85 -16.84 -25.76
C LEU A 67 3.87 -15.98 -24.95
N ILE A 68 4.27 -15.58 -23.75
CA ILE A 68 3.62 -14.47 -23.03
C ILE A 68 4.60 -13.31 -23.05
N VAL A 69 4.15 -12.15 -23.53
CA VAL A 69 5.01 -10.96 -23.69
C VAL A 69 4.55 -9.83 -22.76
N PRO A 70 5.46 -8.94 -22.31
CA PRO A 70 5.05 -7.78 -21.53
C PRO A 70 4.15 -6.84 -22.34
N ASN A 71 3.09 -6.29 -21.75
CA ASN A 71 2.27 -5.25 -22.40
C ASN A 71 3.11 -4.05 -22.85
N LEU A 72 4.19 -3.76 -22.12
CA LEU A 72 5.14 -2.69 -22.46
C LEU A 72 5.67 -2.79 -23.89
N PHE A 73 5.86 -3.98 -24.46
CA PHE A 73 6.35 -4.12 -25.84
C PHE A 73 5.29 -3.69 -26.85
N LEU A 74 4.02 -3.98 -26.58
CA LEU A 74 2.91 -3.49 -27.39
C LEU A 74 2.78 -1.97 -27.27
N ASP A 75 2.94 -1.43 -26.06
CA ASP A 75 2.87 0.02 -25.83
C ASP A 75 3.99 0.76 -26.58
N ILE A 76 5.23 0.25 -26.51
CA ILE A 76 6.36 0.82 -27.27
C ILE A 76 6.05 0.81 -28.77
N TYR A 77 5.53 -0.29 -29.30
CA TYR A 77 5.15 -0.34 -30.70
C TYR A 77 4.05 0.69 -31.01
N ASN A 78 2.92 0.66 -30.30
CA ASN A 78 1.76 1.49 -30.62
C ASN A 78 2.02 2.98 -30.45
N PHE A 79 2.69 3.38 -29.37
CA PHE A 79 2.81 4.79 -29.00
C PHE A 79 4.13 5.42 -29.45
N GLN A 80 5.22 4.66 -29.55
CA GLN A 80 6.53 5.20 -29.94
C GLN A 80 6.86 4.94 -31.41
N PHE A 81 6.58 3.74 -31.92
CA PHE A 81 6.96 3.36 -33.29
C PHE A 81 5.84 3.64 -34.30
N ALA A 82 4.67 3.03 -34.14
CA ALA A 82 3.60 3.06 -35.13
C ALA A 82 3.15 4.49 -35.45
N LEU A 83 2.93 5.32 -34.42
CA LEU A 83 2.59 6.73 -34.59
C LEU A 83 3.65 7.54 -35.36
N SER A 84 4.94 7.27 -35.13
CA SER A 84 6.02 7.99 -35.82
C SER A 84 6.21 7.56 -37.28
N GLN A 85 5.85 6.31 -37.59
CA GLN A 85 5.93 5.73 -38.94
C GLN A 85 4.61 5.81 -39.72
N GLY A 86 3.55 6.38 -39.14
CA GLY A 86 2.21 6.41 -39.75
C GLY A 86 1.56 5.03 -39.90
N LEU A 87 2.00 4.04 -39.12
CA LEU A 87 1.47 2.68 -39.12
C LEU A 87 0.25 2.58 -38.18
N PRO A 88 -0.68 1.63 -38.44
CA PRO A 88 -1.81 1.40 -37.56
C PRO A 88 -1.36 0.85 -36.20
N GLN A 89 -2.05 1.28 -35.15
CA GLN A 89 -1.93 0.67 -33.84
C GLN A 89 -2.57 -0.72 -33.84
N LEU A 90 -1.95 -1.65 -33.12
CA LEU A 90 -2.38 -3.02 -33.02
C LEU A 90 -3.04 -3.28 -31.67
N SER A 91 -4.15 -4.03 -31.69
CA SER A 91 -4.73 -4.58 -30.47
C SER A 91 -3.97 -5.83 -30.02
N THR A 92 -4.12 -6.21 -28.76
CA THR A 92 -3.59 -7.47 -28.22
C THR A 92 -4.07 -8.67 -29.03
N ALA A 93 -5.35 -8.69 -29.39
CA ALA A 93 -5.94 -9.75 -30.20
C ALA A 93 -5.36 -9.82 -31.63
N ALA A 94 -5.03 -8.66 -32.24
CA ALA A 94 -4.42 -8.63 -33.56
C ALA A 94 -3.00 -9.23 -33.54
N ILE A 95 -2.19 -8.89 -32.54
CA ILE A 95 -0.81 -9.40 -32.42
C ILE A 95 -0.77 -10.90 -32.12
N GLN A 96 -1.72 -11.43 -31.35
CA GLN A 96 -1.82 -12.87 -31.09
C GLN A 96 -2.10 -13.72 -32.34
N GLN A 97 -2.51 -13.10 -33.45
CA GLN A 97 -2.72 -13.76 -34.74
C GLN A 97 -1.48 -13.73 -35.62
N ILE A 98 -0.49 -12.89 -35.30
CA ILE A 98 0.74 -12.77 -36.10
C ILE A 98 1.67 -13.92 -35.71
N PRO A 99 2.04 -14.81 -36.64
CA PRO A 99 3.05 -15.83 -36.38
C PRO A 99 4.41 -15.17 -36.25
N LEU A 100 5.20 -15.64 -35.30
CA LEU A 100 6.58 -15.22 -35.10
C LEU A 100 7.52 -16.36 -35.48
N VAL A 101 8.75 -16.02 -35.86
CA VAL A 101 9.82 -16.99 -36.04
C VAL A 101 10.83 -16.78 -34.92
N ILE A 102 11.07 -17.85 -34.17
CA ILE A 102 12.09 -17.91 -33.11
C ILE A 102 13.33 -18.54 -33.73
N LYS A 103 14.40 -17.76 -33.79
CA LYS A 103 15.72 -18.26 -34.17
C LYS A 103 16.46 -18.67 -32.91
N VAL A 104 16.94 -19.91 -32.88
CA VAL A 104 17.80 -20.41 -31.81
C VAL A 104 19.15 -20.75 -32.42
N GLN A 105 20.21 -20.15 -31.89
CA GLN A 105 21.57 -20.42 -32.35
C GLN A 105 22.04 -21.76 -31.78
N SER A 106 22.35 -22.72 -32.64
CA SER A 106 22.95 -24.01 -32.28
C SER A 106 24.39 -24.09 -32.80
N PRO A 107 25.27 -24.92 -32.18
CA PRO A 107 26.60 -25.20 -32.71
C PRO A 107 26.61 -25.68 -34.17
N THR A 108 25.52 -26.27 -34.65
CA THR A 108 25.38 -26.79 -36.03
C THR A 108 24.72 -25.80 -37.01
N GLY A 109 24.38 -24.58 -36.56
CA GLY A 109 23.69 -23.56 -37.34
C GLY A 109 22.40 -23.06 -36.69
N ASP A 110 21.76 -22.04 -37.27
CA ASP A 110 20.54 -21.45 -36.71
C ASP A 110 19.31 -22.33 -36.99
N LEU A 111 18.60 -22.71 -35.92
CA LEU A 111 17.33 -23.41 -35.99
C LEU A 111 16.18 -22.42 -35.93
N ARG A 112 15.11 -22.69 -36.70
CA ARG A 112 13.92 -21.83 -36.77
C ARG A 112 12.70 -22.57 -36.26
N TYR A 113 12.03 -21.98 -35.29
CA TYR A 113 10.77 -22.47 -34.73
C TYR A 113 9.67 -21.44 -34.95
N THR A 114 8.42 -21.89 -35.07
CA THR A 114 7.27 -20.98 -35.06
C THR A 114 6.92 -20.62 -33.62
N GLY A 115 6.85 -19.33 -33.32
CA GLY A 115 6.36 -18.79 -32.06
C GLY A 115 4.97 -18.18 -32.22
N ARG A 116 4.16 -18.22 -31.15
CA ARG A 116 2.88 -17.52 -31.12
C ARG A 116 2.67 -16.84 -29.78
N ILE A 117 2.28 -15.57 -29.81
CA ILE A 117 1.88 -14.85 -28.60
C ILE A 117 0.50 -15.37 -28.18
N VAL A 118 0.41 -15.94 -26.99
CA VAL A 118 -0.83 -16.49 -26.42
C VAL A 118 -1.37 -15.64 -25.27
N GLY A 119 -0.58 -14.69 -24.77
CA GLY A 119 -0.97 -13.82 -23.66
C GLY A 119 -0.05 -12.63 -23.48
N PHE A 120 -0.49 -11.68 -22.67
CA PHE A 120 0.29 -10.51 -22.26
C PHE A 120 0.34 -10.44 -20.73
N SER A 121 1.47 -9.98 -20.18
CA SER A 121 1.67 -9.85 -18.74
C SER A 121 2.01 -8.41 -18.34
N ASP A 122 1.41 -7.95 -17.25
CA ASP A 122 1.77 -6.68 -16.59
C ASP A 122 2.68 -6.88 -15.37
N ARG A 123 2.86 -8.15 -14.96
CA ARG A 123 3.59 -8.50 -13.73
C ARG A 123 5.06 -8.79 -13.96
N ILE A 124 5.39 -9.36 -15.12
CA ILE A 124 6.74 -9.79 -15.46
C ILE A 124 7.18 -9.08 -16.75
N ALA A 125 8.29 -8.35 -16.66
CA ALA A 125 8.89 -7.57 -17.74
C ALA A 125 9.91 -8.40 -18.54
N SER A 126 9.54 -9.60 -18.97
CA SER A 126 10.32 -10.46 -19.86
C SER A 126 9.40 -11.32 -20.72
N VAL A 127 9.94 -11.86 -21.83
CA VAL A 127 9.20 -12.78 -22.68
C VAL A 127 9.27 -14.17 -22.08
N LEU A 128 8.10 -14.68 -21.72
CA LEU A 128 7.95 -15.95 -21.05
C LEU A 128 7.67 -17.06 -22.06
N VAL A 129 8.27 -18.22 -21.79
CA VAL A 129 8.01 -19.50 -22.45
C VAL A 129 7.60 -20.55 -21.42
N PRO A 130 6.94 -21.65 -21.83
CA PRO A 130 6.64 -22.74 -20.93
C PRO A 130 7.91 -23.36 -20.35
N GLN A 131 7.83 -23.82 -19.10
CA GLN A 131 8.96 -24.43 -18.41
C GLN A 131 9.47 -25.69 -19.13
N SER A 132 8.57 -26.48 -19.75
CA SER A 132 8.96 -27.65 -20.54
C SER A 132 9.86 -27.29 -21.72
N PHE A 133 9.53 -26.22 -22.44
CA PHE A 133 10.37 -25.71 -23.54
C PHE A 133 11.70 -25.19 -23.04
N MET A 134 11.70 -24.41 -21.96
CA MET A 134 12.93 -23.84 -21.40
C MET A 134 13.91 -24.94 -20.99
N GLN A 135 13.44 -25.96 -20.28
CA GLN A 135 14.27 -27.08 -19.82
C GLN A 135 14.85 -27.85 -21.01
N TRP A 136 14.02 -28.19 -21.99
CA TRP A 136 14.47 -28.88 -23.19
C TRP A 136 15.49 -28.04 -23.99
N ALA A 137 15.20 -26.77 -24.25
CA ALA A 137 16.06 -25.89 -25.03
C ALA A 137 17.39 -25.60 -24.32
N ASN A 138 17.37 -25.45 -22.99
CA ASN A 138 18.59 -25.30 -22.20
C ASN A 138 19.44 -26.58 -22.20
N GLN A 139 18.84 -27.78 -22.23
CA GLN A 139 19.58 -29.04 -22.34
C GLN A 139 20.19 -29.22 -23.73
N GLN A 140 19.46 -28.85 -24.78
CA GLN A 140 19.88 -29.08 -26.16
C GLN A 140 20.84 -28.01 -26.70
N PHE A 141 20.64 -26.75 -26.33
CA PHE A 141 21.35 -25.60 -26.89
C PHE A 141 22.09 -24.75 -25.84
N GLY A 142 21.85 -25.01 -24.56
CA GLY A 142 22.42 -24.23 -23.48
C GLY A 142 23.89 -24.52 -23.24
N SER A 143 24.61 -23.51 -22.75
CA SER A 143 25.98 -23.68 -22.25
C SER A 143 25.94 -24.22 -20.81
N SER A 144 26.68 -25.28 -20.50
CA SER A 144 26.63 -26.01 -19.22
C SER A 144 27.10 -25.21 -17.99
N ASP A 145 27.66 -24.02 -18.18
CA ASP A 145 28.40 -23.28 -17.14
C ASP A 145 27.58 -22.27 -16.32
N ASN A 146 26.30 -22.04 -16.63
CA ASN A 146 25.58 -20.90 -16.02
C ASN A 146 24.28 -21.28 -15.30
N THR A 147 24.34 -22.13 -14.29
CA THR A 147 23.17 -22.50 -13.44
C THR A 147 22.85 -21.50 -12.33
N GLN A 148 23.45 -20.30 -12.34
CA GLN A 148 23.23 -19.31 -11.29
C GLN A 148 21.89 -18.59 -11.43
N VAL A 149 21.04 -18.73 -10.39
CA VAL A 149 19.77 -18.02 -10.29
C VAL A 149 20.03 -16.52 -10.12
N SER A 150 19.79 -15.75 -11.18
CA SER A 150 19.99 -14.30 -11.19
C SER A 150 18.73 -13.50 -10.83
N ARG A 151 17.55 -14.10 -11.01
CA ARG A 151 16.25 -13.43 -10.82
C ARG A 151 15.25 -14.34 -10.09
N VAL A 152 14.42 -13.72 -9.26
CA VAL A 152 13.31 -14.37 -8.56
C VAL A 152 12.05 -13.51 -8.67
N VAL A 153 10.89 -14.17 -8.70
CA VAL A 153 9.60 -13.50 -8.59
C VAL A 153 9.07 -13.66 -7.17
N LEU A 154 8.78 -12.54 -6.51
CA LEU A 154 8.23 -12.49 -5.15
C LEU A 154 6.75 -12.12 -5.21
N ARG A 155 5.90 -12.99 -4.68
CA ARG A 155 4.50 -12.67 -4.41
C ARG A 155 4.40 -12.10 -3.01
N THR A 156 3.80 -10.92 -2.89
CA THR A 156 3.62 -10.20 -1.62
C THR A 156 2.22 -9.61 -1.55
N LYS A 157 1.69 -9.50 -0.32
CA LYS A 157 0.39 -8.86 -0.03
C LYS A 157 0.41 -7.37 -0.30
N ASP A 158 1.53 -6.71 0.01
CA ASP A 158 1.69 -5.27 -0.11
C ASP A 158 3.07 -4.95 -0.70
N PRO A 159 3.16 -4.70 -2.03
CA PRO A 159 4.42 -4.30 -2.66
C PRO A 159 4.91 -2.92 -2.21
N GLY A 160 4.04 -2.12 -1.57
CA GLY A 160 4.36 -0.86 -0.93
C GLY A 160 4.83 -1.00 0.53
N ASN A 161 5.00 -2.22 1.05
CA ASN A 161 5.45 -2.41 2.42
C ASN A 161 6.87 -1.84 2.62
N PRO A 162 7.07 -0.88 3.56
CA PRO A 162 8.40 -0.33 3.85
C PRO A 162 9.42 -1.40 4.26
N ALA A 163 9.01 -2.45 4.97
CA ALA A 163 9.87 -3.54 5.41
C ALA A 163 10.51 -4.28 4.22
N LEU A 164 9.74 -4.56 3.17
CA LEU A 164 10.23 -5.16 1.92
C LEU A 164 11.29 -4.25 1.28
N SER A 165 10.99 -2.96 1.12
CA SER A 165 11.92 -2.01 0.49
C SER A 165 13.24 -1.86 1.26
N ASN A 166 13.18 -1.89 2.59
CA ASN A 166 14.35 -1.81 3.46
C ASN A 166 15.17 -3.09 3.40
N TYR A 167 14.50 -4.26 3.41
CA TYR A 167 15.14 -5.56 3.28
C TYR A 167 15.91 -5.68 1.96
N LEU A 168 15.28 -5.32 0.83
CA LEU A 168 15.89 -5.36 -0.49
C LEU A 168 17.15 -4.48 -0.55
N LYS A 169 17.06 -3.24 -0.02
CA LYS A 169 18.23 -2.33 0.05
C LYS A 169 19.35 -2.87 0.92
N ALA A 170 19.03 -3.41 2.10
CA ALA A 170 20.02 -3.94 3.03
C ALA A 170 20.81 -5.12 2.43
N HIS A 171 20.15 -5.92 1.57
CA HIS A 171 20.75 -7.08 0.91
C HIS A 171 21.28 -6.78 -0.50
N GLY A 172 21.30 -5.52 -0.95
CA GLY A 172 21.76 -5.14 -2.29
C GLY A 172 20.88 -5.68 -3.43
N LEU A 173 19.66 -6.13 -3.14
CA LEU A 173 18.72 -6.67 -4.11
C LEU A 173 17.99 -5.54 -4.83
N LYS A 174 17.85 -5.68 -6.14
CA LYS A 174 17.10 -4.74 -6.98
C LYS A 174 15.76 -5.37 -7.36
N THR A 175 14.74 -4.52 -7.39
CA THR A 175 13.41 -4.86 -7.90
C THR A 175 13.05 -3.84 -8.97
N ASP A 176 12.07 -4.18 -9.79
CA ASP A 176 11.45 -3.21 -10.69
C ASP A 176 10.97 -2.00 -9.88
N ALA A 177 11.57 -0.85 -10.15
CA ALA A 177 11.48 0.33 -9.30
C ALA A 177 10.05 0.85 -9.24
N ASP A 178 9.29 0.71 -10.33
CA ASP A 178 7.90 1.18 -10.40
C ASP A 178 6.98 0.42 -9.45
N LYS A 179 7.23 -0.86 -9.23
CA LYS A 179 6.39 -1.71 -8.37
C LYS A 179 6.50 -1.37 -6.87
N THR A 180 7.59 -0.72 -6.43
CA THR A 180 7.81 -0.35 -5.01
C THR A 180 7.63 1.14 -4.71
N ARG A 181 7.22 1.96 -5.69
CA ARG A 181 7.05 3.43 -5.51
C ARG A 181 6.03 3.79 -4.43
N PHE A 182 4.97 3.00 -4.28
CA PHE A 182 3.94 3.21 -3.27
C PHE A 182 4.47 3.23 -1.83
N SER A 183 5.55 2.51 -1.55
CA SER A 183 6.21 2.55 -0.23
C SER A 183 6.74 3.93 0.15
N LYS A 184 7.23 4.69 -0.85
CA LYS A 184 7.76 6.05 -0.64
C LYS A 184 6.63 7.03 -0.35
N TYR A 185 5.51 6.94 -1.08
CA TYR A 185 4.35 7.80 -0.85
C TYR A 185 3.73 7.54 0.52
N ARG A 186 3.59 6.27 0.93
CA ARG A 186 3.06 5.90 2.24
C ARG A 186 3.90 6.51 3.38
N ARG A 187 5.23 6.42 3.29
CA ARG A 187 6.13 7.03 4.27
C ARG A 187 5.97 8.55 4.36
N ILE A 188 5.74 9.23 3.24
CA ILE A 188 5.47 10.68 3.24
C ILE A 188 4.14 10.97 3.95
N VAL A 189 3.09 10.21 3.65
CA VAL A 189 1.79 10.34 4.31
C VAL A 189 1.91 10.12 5.82
N ASP A 190 2.65 9.09 6.26
CA ASP A 190 2.88 8.81 7.68
C ASP A 190 3.58 9.98 8.39
N ILE A 191 4.58 10.60 7.75
CA ILE A 191 5.28 11.78 8.30
C ILE A 191 4.34 12.97 8.42
N VAL A 192 3.53 13.24 7.38
CA VAL A 192 2.57 14.35 7.38
C VAL A 192 1.49 14.13 8.44
N ALA A 193 0.93 12.92 8.53
CA ALA A 193 -0.06 12.56 9.54
C ALA A 193 0.51 12.64 10.96
N GLY A 194 1.74 12.15 11.17
CA GLY A 194 2.44 12.25 12.46
C GLY A 194 2.68 13.71 12.88
N THR A 195 3.07 14.57 11.94
CA THR A 195 3.27 16.00 12.18
C THR A 195 1.96 16.70 12.53
N ALA A 196 0.88 16.41 11.79
CA ALA A 196 -0.46 16.92 12.09
C ALA A 196 -0.94 16.46 13.48
N GLY A 197 -0.68 15.20 13.84
CA GLY A 197 -0.98 14.66 15.18
C GLY A 197 -0.23 15.40 16.29
N ALA A 198 1.04 15.71 16.10
CA ALA A 198 1.83 16.50 17.05
C ALA A 198 1.26 17.92 17.25
N ILE A 199 0.87 18.58 16.15
CA ILE A 199 0.21 19.90 16.21
C ILE A 199 -1.13 19.78 16.95
N GLY A 200 -1.92 18.75 16.67
CA GLY A 200 -3.19 18.48 17.37
C GLY A 200 -3.00 18.31 18.89
N LEU A 201 -1.94 17.64 19.31
CA LEU A 201 -1.60 17.48 20.73
C LEU A 201 -1.27 18.83 21.39
N ILE A 202 -0.48 19.67 20.71
CA ILE A 202 -0.15 21.02 21.21
C ILE A 202 -1.43 21.87 21.35
N LEU A 203 -2.31 21.84 20.35
CA LEU A 203 -3.59 22.56 20.39
C LEU A 203 -4.49 22.05 21.52
N MET A 204 -4.50 20.73 21.77
CA MET A 204 -5.23 20.14 22.89
C MET A 204 -4.72 20.66 24.24
N LEU A 205 -3.40 20.73 24.44
CA LEU A 205 -2.81 21.31 25.65
C LEU A 205 -3.20 22.79 25.81
N PHE A 206 -3.21 23.55 24.71
CA PHE A 206 -3.63 24.95 24.71
C PHE A 206 -5.10 25.10 25.09
N ALA A 207 -5.98 24.25 24.56
CA ALA A 207 -7.41 24.23 24.89
C ALA A 207 -7.63 23.92 26.38
N LEU A 208 -6.87 22.99 26.97
CA LEU A 208 -6.92 22.69 28.41
C LEU A 208 -6.50 23.89 29.26
N LEU A 209 -5.49 24.66 28.84
CA LEU A 209 -5.08 25.89 29.52
C LEU A 209 -6.17 26.96 29.46
N VAL A 210 -6.74 27.21 28.28
CA VAL A 210 -7.84 28.17 28.10
C VAL A 210 -9.05 27.77 28.94
N PHE A 211 -9.40 26.48 28.94
CA PHE A 211 -10.49 25.95 29.76
C PHE A 211 -10.23 26.11 31.26
N SER A 212 -8.99 25.84 31.71
CA SER A 212 -8.59 26.10 33.10
C SER A 212 -8.69 27.59 33.46
N LEU A 213 -8.33 28.49 32.55
CA LEU A 213 -8.46 29.94 32.78
C LEU A 213 -9.93 30.35 32.88
N PHE A 214 -10.77 29.81 31.99
CA PHE A 214 -12.21 30.07 31.99
C PHE A 214 -12.85 29.69 33.33
N ILE A 215 -12.57 28.48 33.86
CA ILE A 215 -13.08 28.05 35.18
C ILE A 215 -12.63 29.02 36.28
N ARG A 216 -11.36 29.45 36.27
CA ARG A 216 -10.84 30.40 37.28
C ARG A 216 -11.57 31.74 37.23
N ILE A 217 -11.84 32.26 36.03
CA ILE A 217 -12.60 33.51 35.85
C ILE A 217 -14.04 33.34 36.31
N THR A 218 -14.72 32.26 35.91
CA THR A 218 -16.10 31.98 36.33
C THR A 218 -16.23 31.92 37.85
N ILE A 219 -15.29 31.26 38.53
CA ILE A 219 -15.27 31.19 39.99
C ILE A 219 -14.98 32.57 40.60
N ALA A 220 -14.02 33.34 40.04
CA ALA A 220 -13.69 34.67 40.53
C ALA A 220 -14.88 35.64 40.46
N THR A 221 -15.67 35.58 39.39
CA THR A 221 -16.89 36.40 39.23
C THR A 221 -18.00 35.95 40.17
N ALA A 222 -18.18 34.65 40.37
CA ALA A 222 -19.20 34.10 41.27
C ALA A 222 -18.83 34.19 42.77
N LYS A 223 -17.67 34.79 43.10
CA LYS A 223 -17.15 34.84 44.47
C LYS A 223 -18.12 35.52 45.45
N ALA A 224 -18.71 36.65 45.06
CA ALA A 224 -19.63 37.40 45.91
C ALA A 224 -20.89 36.59 46.25
N ASP A 225 -21.44 35.86 45.28
CA ASP A 225 -22.61 35.01 45.47
C ASP A 225 -22.31 33.79 46.35
N ILE A 226 -21.11 33.21 46.19
CA ILE A 226 -20.63 32.10 47.01
C ILE A 226 -20.48 32.53 48.47
N GLU A 227 -19.91 33.70 48.71
CA GLU A 227 -19.73 34.28 50.06
C GLU A 227 -21.08 34.55 50.74
N LEU A 228 -22.05 35.09 50.00
CA LEU A 228 -23.42 35.30 50.48
C LEU A 228 -24.13 33.97 50.82
N LEU A 229 -23.94 32.92 50.02
CA LEU A 229 -24.52 31.61 50.31
C LEU A 229 -23.88 30.97 51.56
N LEU A 230 -22.57 31.15 51.75
CA LEU A 230 -21.87 30.66 52.95
C LEU A 230 -22.34 31.39 54.22
N THR A 231 -22.56 32.71 54.17
CA THR A 231 -23.08 33.47 55.33
C THR A 231 -24.52 33.10 55.67
N LEU A 232 -25.30 32.63 54.71
CA LEU A 232 -26.64 32.06 54.92
C LEU A 232 -26.63 30.62 55.49
N GLY A 233 -25.46 30.05 55.79
CA GLY A 233 -25.31 28.77 56.49
C GLY A 233 -25.18 27.54 55.58
N LEU A 234 -24.95 27.71 54.28
CA LEU A 234 -24.69 26.58 53.39
C LEU A 234 -23.32 25.95 53.67
N SER A 235 -23.28 24.62 53.75
CA SER A 235 -22.01 23.92 53.92
C SER A 235 -21.16 23.99 52.63
N PRO A 236 -19.84 24.29 52.74
CA PRO A 236 -18.94 24.41 51.58
C PRO A 236 -18.90 23.14 50.71
N LYS A 237 -19.09 21.97 51.34
CA LYS A 237 -19.14 20.67 50.64
C LYS A 237 -20.40 20.51 49.80
N ALA A 238 -21.56 20.95 50.29
CA ALA A 238 -22.81 20.87 49.53
C ALA A 238 -22.79 21.78 48.29
N LEU A 239 -22.19 22.97 48.41
CA LEU A 239 -22.06 23.91 47.30
C LEU A 239 -21.12 23.38 46.20
N SER A 240 -19.98 22.80 46.58
CA SER A 240 -19.04 22.15 45.65
C SER A 240 -19.72 20.99 44.89
N GLN A 241 -20.50 20.18 45.60
CA GLN A 241 -21.19 19.02 45.02
C GLN A 241 -22.34 19.45 44.09
N PHE A 242 -23.07 20.51 44.44
CA PHE A 242 -24.12 21.10 43.61
C PHE A 242 -23.55 21.66 42.30
N LEU A 243 -22.45 22.42 42.36
CA LEU A 243 -21.78 22.95 41.18
C LEU A 243 -21.25 21.82 40.28
N MET A 244 -20.56 20.82 40.84
CA MET A 244 -20.08 19.67 40.08
C MET A 244 -21.21 18.90 39.38
N ARG A 245 -22.36 18.72 40.06
CA ARG A 245 -23.53 18.03 39.50
C ARG A 245 -24.18 18.81 38.35
N LYS A 246 -24.02 20.12 38.30
CA LYS A 246 -24.53 20.97 37.21
C LYS A 246 -23.55 21.03 36.01
N PHE A 247 -22.24 21.08 36.26
CA PHE A 247 -21.23 21.18 35.19
C PHE A 247 -20.93 19.86 34.49
N PHE A 248 -20.90 18.74 35.21
CA PHE A 248 -20.54 17.42 34.65
C PHE A 248 -21.49 16.90 33.55
N PRO A 249 -22.84 16.95 33.68
CA PRO A 249 -23.73 16.44 32.64
C PRO A 249 -23.61 17.22 31.33
N VAL A 250 -23.38 18.55 31.40
CA VAL A 250 -23.15 19.37 30.21
C VAL A 250 -21.88 18.95 29.47
N GLN A 251 -20.81 18.65 30.21
CA GLN A 251 -19.54 18.15 29.65
C GLN A 251 -19.70 16.77 29.01
N LEU A 252 -20.47 15.88 29.63
CA LEU A 252 -20.76 14.54 29.10
C LEU A 252 -21.57 14.62 27.79
N ILE A 253 -22.60 15.47 27.74
CA ILE A 253 -23.40 15.69 26.53
C ILE A 253 -22.54 16.26 25.40
N LEU A 254 -21.69 17.25 25.70
CA LEU A 254 -20.81 17.86 24.71
C LEU A 254 -19.82 16.84 24.14
N MET A 255 -19.20 16.01 24.99
CA MET A 255 -18.30 14.95 24.54
C MET A 255 -19.03 13.92 23.66
N GLY A 256 -20.25 13.53 24.05
CA GLY A 256 -21.08 12.63 23.24
C GLY A 256 -21.37 13.22 21.85
N LEU A 257 -21.69 14.52 21.79
CA LEU A 257 -21.95 15.23 20.53
C LEU A 257 -20.70 15.28 19.64
N VAL A 258 -19.52 15.54 20.22
CA VAL A 258 -18.24 15.52 19.49
C VAL A 258 -17.93 14.12 18.94
N LEU A 259 -18.17 13.06 19.73
CA LEU A 259 -17.99 11.68 19.27
C LEU A 259 -18.92 11.30 18.11
N ILE A 260 -20.19 11.73 18.19
CA ILE A 260 -21.16 11.55 17.10
C ILE A 260 -20.67 12.29 15.85
N LEU A 261 -20.26 13.56 15.97
CA LEU A 261 -19.79 14.36 14.85
C LEU A 261 -18.55 13.74 14.19
N LEU A 262 -17.58 13.27 14.98
CA LEU A 262 -16.39 12.58 14.48
C LEU A 262 -16.76 11.28 13.75
N SER A 263 -17.68 10.51 14.32
CA SER A 263 -18.13 9.24 13.72
C SER A 263 -18.84 9.49 12.38
N VAL A 264 -19.70 10.51 12.29
CA VAL A 264 -20.37 10.90 11.05
C VAL A 264 -19.35 11.38 10.02
N CYS A 265 -18.40 12.23 10.41
CA CYS A 265 -17.37 12.73 9.52
C CYS A 265 -16.49 11.59 8.97
N GLN A 266 -16.07 10.66 9.82
CA GLN A 266 -15.33 9.47 9.38
C GLN A 266 -16.13 8.60 8.43
N TYR A 267 -17.42 8.39 8.71
CA TYR A 267 -18.30 7.63 7.82
C TYR A 267 -18.41 8.28 6.43
N LEU A 268 -18.64 9.59 6.37
CA LEU A 268 -18.70 10.33 5.10
C LEU A 268 -17.38 10.28 4.33
N ILE A 269 -16.25 10.42 5.02
CA ILE A 269 -14.91 10.28 4.44
C ILE A 269 -14.71 8.86 3.90
N SER A 270 -15.11 7.82 4.64
CA SER A 270 -14.97 6.43 4.20
C SER A 270 -15.78 6.14 2.92
N GLN A 271 -16.99 6.70 2.80
CA GLN A 271 -17.84 6.59 1.61
C GLN A 271 -17.21 7.31 0.42
N TRP A 272 -16.66 8.51 0.64
CA TRP A 272 -15.98 9.26 -0.41
C TRP A 272 -14.71 8.55 -0.89
N LEU A 273 -13.88 8.03 0.02
CA LEU A 273 -12.66 7.28 -0.35
C LEU A 273 -12.96 5.91 -0.98
N ALA A 274 -14.09 5.28 -0.64
CA ALA A 274 -14.54 4.04 -1.28
C ALA A 274 -14.77 4.23 -2.80
N THR A 275 -15.21 5.43 -3.23
CA THR A 275 -15.32 5.75 -4.68
C THR A 275 -13.97 5.81 -5.40
N GLN A 276 -12.88 5.98 -4.66
CA GLN A 276 -11.50 6.02 -5.19
C GLN A 276 -10.72 4.71 -4.94
N GLN A 277 -11.41 3.60 -4.65
CA GLN A 277 -10.82 2.28 -4.38
C GLN A 277 -9.89 2.22 -3.15
N VAL A 278 -9.98 3.20 -2.24
CA VAL A 278 -9.23 3.17 -0.97
C VAL A 278 -10.14 2.66 0.13
N ILE A 279 -9.88 1.44 0.61
CA ILE A 279 -10.68 0.80 1.65
C ILE A 279 -10.19 1.28 3.03
N LEU A 280 -10.94 2.19 3.65
CA LEU A 280 -10.77 2.58 5.04
C LEU A 280 -11.88 1.97 5.92
N PRO A 281 -11.59 1.64 7.19
CA PRO A 281 -12.61 1.17 8.12
C PRO A 281 -13.66 2.26 8.37
N ALA A 282 -14.94 1.88 8.20
CA ALA A 282 -16.09 2.78 8.33
C ALA A 282 -16.32 3.30 9.77
N TYR A 283 -15.75 2.63 10.77
CA TYR A 283 -15.92 2.96 12.18
C TYR A 283 -14.62 3.46 12.81
N PRO A 284 -14.70 4.45 13.72
CA PRO A 284 -13.53 4.90 14.49
C PRO A 284 -12.91 3.75 15.26
N ALA A 285 -11.58 3.74 15.29
CA ALA A 285 -10.83 2.75 16.05
C ALA A 285 -11.20 2.82 17.54
N VAL A 286 -11.13 1.68 18.22
CA VAL A 286 -11.31 1.59 19.69
C VAL A 286 -10.40 2.58 20.43
N LEU A 287 -9.22 2.86 19.87
CA LEU A 287 -8.28 3.85 20.37
C LEU A 287 -8.87 5.26 20.45
N THR A 288 -9.74 5.67 19.52
CA THR A 288 -10.38 7.00 19.52
C THR A 288 -11.31 7.16 20.72
N PHE A 289 -12.07 6.12 21.05
CA PHE A 289 -12.92 6.11 22.25
C PHE A 289 -12.08 6.14 23.53
N ALA A 290 -10.96 5.43 23.58
CA ALA A 290 -10.03 5.48 24.70
C ALA A 290 -9.43 6.89 24.88
N CYS A 291 -9.03 7.55 23.81
CA CYS A 291 -8.54 8.94 23.84
C CYS A 291 -9.64 9.91 24.33
N ALA A 292 -10.87 9.79 23.84
CA ALA A 292 -11.98 10.63 24.30
C ALA A 292 -12.25 10.44 25.80
N ALA A 293 -12.23 9.20 26.28
CA ALA A 293 -12.37 8.89 27.71
C ALA A 293 -11.23 9.51 28.54
N ALA A 294 -9.99 9.44 28.04
CA ALA A 294 -8.83 10.06 28.69
C ALA A 294 -8.96 11.59 28.78
N VAL A 295 -9.41 12.26 27.72
CA VAL A 295 -9.66 13.71 27.72
C VAL A 295 -10.76 14.08 28.71
N LEU A 296 -11.85 13.30 28.76
CA LEU A 296 -12.94 13.52 29.73
C LEU A 296 -12.41 13.40 31.17
N LEU A 297 -11.59 12.39 31.43
CA LEU A 297 -10.98 12.16 32.74
C LEU A 297 -10.07 13.34 33.14
N VAL A 298 -9.24 13.86 32.22
CA VAL A 298 -8.38 15.02 32.47
C VAL A 298 -9.22 16.27 32.79
N ILE A 299 -10.28 16.53 32.02
CA ILE A 299 -11.19 17.66 32.27
C ILE A 299 -11.87 17.51 33.64
N PHE A 300 -12.33 16.30 33.97
CA PHE A 300 -12.96 16.01 35.25
C PHE A 300 -12.01 16.23 36.44
N LEU A 301 -10.77 15.74 36.34
CA LEU A 301 -9.74 15.93 37.37
C LEU A 301 -9.40 17.41 37.55
N ASN A 302 -9.20 18.15 36.45
CA ASN A 302 -8.89 19.58 36.50
C ASN A 302 -10.04 20.38 37.14
N ASN A 303 -11.28 20.11 36.72
CA ASN A 303 -12.47 20.74 37.28
C ASN A 303 -12.60 20.46 38.79
N ARG A 304 -12.46 19.19 39.20
CA ARG A 304 -12.50 18.78 40.61
C ARG A 304 -11.41 19.44 41.44
N GLN A 305 -10.17 19.48 40.95
CA GLN A 305 -9.04 20.08 41.65
C GLN A 305 -9.21 21.59 41.79
N SER A 306 -9.63 22.26 40.72
CA SER A 306 -9.92 23.69 40.72
C SER A 306 -11.00 24.02 41.77
N ILE A 307 -12.18 23.38 41.70
CA ILE A 307 -13.27 23.64 42.66
C ILE A 307 -12.84 23.33 44.10
N ARG A 308 -12.15 22.21 44.35
CA ARG A 308 -11.70 21.84 45.71
C ARG A 308 -10.72 22.86 46.29
N ASN A 309 -9.76 23.32 45.49
CA ASN A 309 -8.75 24.28 45.94
C ASN A 309 -9.37 25.65 46.26
N TYR A 310 -10.38 26.08 45.51
CA TYR A 310 -11.07 27.35 45.79
C TYR A 310 -11.96 27.29 47.03
N VAL A 311 -12.69 26.19 47.24
CA VAL A 311 -13.58 26.04 48.40
C VAL A 311 -12.80 25.90 49.72
N HIS A 312 -11.66 25.19 49.74
CA HIS A 312 -10.87 25.02 50.96
C HIS A 312 -10.09 26.28 51.38
N LYS A 313 -9.68 27.13 50.44
CA LYS A 313 -8.89 28.34 50.75
C LYS A 313 -9.69 29.41 51.51
N HIS A 314 -11.01 29.41 51.39
CA HIS A 314 -11.90 30.40 52.01
C HIS A 314 -12.59 29.94 53.30
N VAL A 315 -12.39 28.68 53.74
CA VAL A 315 -12.84 28.22 55.08
C VAL A 315 -11.81 28.56 56.17
N GLN A 316 -10.62 29.06 55.79
CA GLN A 316 -9.54 29.43 56.71
C GLN A 316 -9.32 30.96 56.84
N GLN A 317 -10.16 31.78 56.23
CA GLN A 317 -10.24 33.23 56.45
C GLN A 317 -11.61 33.57 57.02
#